data_AF-A0A1U8JL03-F1
#
_entry.id   AF-A0A1U8JL03-F1
#
_cell.length_a   1.000
_cell.length_b   1.000
_cell.length_c   1.000
_cell.angle_alpha   90.00
_cell.angle_beta   90.00
_cell.angle_gamma   90.00
#
_symmetry.space_group_name_H-M   'P 1'
#
loop_
_entity.id
_entity.type
_entity.pdbx_description
1 polymer ?
#
loop_
_entity_poly.entity_id
_entity_poly.type
_entity_poly.pdbx_seq_one_letter_code
_entity_poly.pdbx_strand_id
1 'polypeptide(L)'
;MNLKFCILFSFFVRNVIARGGYRSTSLSSAADLGFENESYAGSGRHLIEENQSHHPRTDIARGYMTNSELERAVKEFGRRCSHISRIYSIGESVRGFPLWVIEISDKPGQEEPEPAFKFIGNVHGDEPVGRELLLLLANWICDNYKRDPLVFFYSFYCM
;
A
#
# COMPACT_ATOMS: atom_id res chain seq x y z
N MET A 1 -24.64 1.73 -47.97
CA MET A 1 -23.73 2.89 -48.00
C MET A 1 -22.82 2.79 -46.79
N ASN A 2 -21.58 2.36 -47.02
CA ASN A 2 -20.57 2.15 -45.98
C ASN A 2 -19.81 3.46 -45.75
N LEU A 3 -19.90 4.04 -44.55
CA LEU A 3 -19.09 5.19 -44.18
C LEU A 3 -17.97 4.71 -43.23
N LYS A 4 -16.78 4.52 -43.80
CA LYS A 4 -15.54 4.29 -43.05
C LYS A 4 -15.07 5.64 -42.49
N PHE A 5 -15.05 5.79 -41.17
CA PHE A 5 -14.41 6.92 -40.50
C PHE A 5 -13.02 6.47 -40.02
N CYS A 6 -11.99 6.81 -40.79
CA CYS A 6 -10.59 6.69 -40.36
C CYS A 6 -10.28 7.86 -39.42
N ILE A 7 -10.10 7.59 -38.13
CA ILE A 7 -9.41 8.51 -37.22
C ILE A 7 -8.00 7.98 -37.01
N LEU A 8 -7.03 8.66 -37.63
CA LEU A 8 -5.61 8.53 -37.34
C LEU A 8 -5.35 9.11 -35.94
N PHE A 9 -5.20 8.25 -34.93
CA PHE A 9 -4.69 8.68 -33.62
C PHE A 9 -3.16 8.63 -33.67
N SER A 10 -2.54 9.80 -33.92
CA SER A 10 -1.08 9.93 -33.82
C SER A 10 -0.65 9.73 -32.36
N PHE A 11 0.33 8.85 -32.18
CA PHE A 11 1.12 8.72 -30.97
C PHE A 11 1.80 10.06 -30.66
N PHE A 12 1.46 10.66 -29.52
CA PHE A 12 2.34 11.63 -28.87
C PHE A 12 2.45 11.32 -27.38
N VAL A 13 3.33 10.37 -27.07
CA VAL A 13 3.74 10.08 -25.69
C VAL A 13 4.55 11.28 -25.20
N ARG A 14 3.98 12.10 -24.30
CA ARG A 14 4.77 13.08 -23.56
C ARG A 14 5.56 12.34 -22.48
N ASN A 15 6.88 12.25 -22.67
CA ASN A 15 7.80 11.85 -21.61
C ASN A 15 7.75 12.89 -20.48
N VAL A 16 7.27 12.49 -19.29
CA VAL A 16 7.37 13.31 -18.07
C VAL A 16 8.68 12.93 -17.37
N ILE A 17 9.65 13.85 -17.41
CA ILE A 17 10.92 13.75 -16.68
C ILE A 17 10.73 14.46 -15.34
N ALA A 18 10.73 13.71 -14.24
CA ALA A 18 10.85 14.28 -12.89
C ALA A 18 12.32 14.63 -12.63
N ARG A 19 12.63 15.93 -12.47
CA ARG A 19 13.97 16.42 -12.07
C ARG A 19 14.13 16.33 -10.55
N GLY A 20 15.02 15.45 -10.09
CA GLY A 20 15.51 15.44 -8.70
C GLY A 20 16.43 16.62 -8.41
N GLY A 21 16.40 17.10 -7.16
CA GLY A 21 17.13 18.26 -6.67
C GLY A 21 18.66 18.12 -6.74
N TYR A 22 19.31 19.25 -6.98
CA TYR A 22 20.75 19.43 -7.15
C TYR A 22 21.56 18.98 -5.92
N ARG A 23 22.62 18.18 -6.17
CA ARG A 23 23.78 18.05 -5.27
C ARG A 23 24.63 19.31 -5.39
N SER A 24 24.83 20.03 -4.29
CA SER A 24 25.84 21.09 -4.20
C SER A 24 27.21 20.46 -3.94
N THR A 25 28.08 20.48 -4.94
CA THR A 25 29.52 20.21 -4.78
C THR A 25 30.29 21.53 -4.63
N SER A 26 31.25 21.49 -3.70
CA SER A 26 32.49 22.28 -3.60
C SER A 26 32.39 23.78 -3.40
N LEU A 27 32.86 24.25 -2.24
CA LEU A 27 33.59 25.51 -2.16
C LEU A 27 35.07 25.20 -1.94
N SER A 28 35.89 25.60 -2.90
CA SER A 28 37.35 25.56 -2.87
C SER A 28 37.88 26.99 -2.82
N SER A 29 38.81 27.28 -1.91
CA SER A 29 40.09 27.97 -2.15
C SER A 29 40.49 28.99 -1.07
N ALA A 30 41.79 28.91 -0.74
CA ALA A 30 42.70 29.95 -0.29
C ALA A 30 42.60 30.48 1.16
N ALA A 31 43.54 30.04 2.00
CA ALA A 31 44.47 30.95 2.66
C ALA A 31 45.76 30.20 3.05
N ASP A 32 46.87 30.85 2.70
CA ASP A 32 48.27 30.52 2.88
C ASP A 32 48.74 30.72 4.34
N LEU A 33 49.98 30.30 4.63
CA LEU A 33 50.82 30.57 5.81
C LEU A 33 50.76 29.58 6.98
N GLY A 34 51.88 28.87 7.19
CA GLY A 34 52.04 27.84 8.21
C GLY A 34 52.50 28.35 9.58
N PHE A 35 52.34 27.48 10.59
CA PHE A 35 53.18 27.37 11.80
C PHE A 35 52.70 26.15 12.62
N GLU A 36 53.62 25.48 13.32
CA GLU A 36 53.40 24.28 14.16
C GLU A 36 52.41 24.53 15.33
N ASN A 37 51.66 23.52 15.79
CA ASN A 37 51.93 22.81 17.07
C ASN A 37 50.90 21.72 17.44
N GLU A 38 51.36 20.78 18.28
CA GLU A 38 50.71 19.62 18.88
C GLU A 38 49.28 19.82 19.43
N SER A 39 48.43 18.78 19.33
CA SER A 39 47.50 18.41 20.43
C SER A 39 46.73 17.09 20.16
N TYR A 40 47.00 16.09 21.00
CA TYR A 40 46.10 15.02 21.44
C TYR A 40 45.47 14.09 20.38
N ALA A 41 46.28 13.13 19.91
CA ALA A 41 45.76 11.80 19.64
C ALA A 41 45.31 11.15 20.97
N GLY A 42 44.10 10.59 20.99
CA GLY A 42 43.65 9.67 22.03
C GLY A 42 43.02 10.34 23.26
N SER A 43 41.75 10.71 23.16
CA SER A 43 40.88 10.83 24.34
C SER A 43 39.65 9.97 24.12
N GLY A 44 39.58 8.90 24.91
CA GLY A 44 38.58 7.86 24.83
C GLY A 44 37.17 8.40 25.04
N ARG A 45 36.30 8.16 24.05
CA ARG A 45 34.87 8.04 24.30
C ARG A 45 34.59 6.61 24.71
N HIS A 46 35.08 6.25 25.88
CA HIS A 46 34.49 5.17 26.66
C HIS A 46 33.24 5.75 27.34
N LEU A 47 32.18 4.92 27.44
CA LEU A 47 30.89 5.12 28.12
C LEU A 47 29.72 5.60 27.22
N ILE A 48 29.05 4.65 26.56
CA ILE A 48 27.71 4.10 26.89
C ILE A 48 27.25 3.22 25.72
N GLU A 49 26.84 1.99 26.06
CA GLU A 49 25.95 1.03 25.37
C GLU A 49 26.14 0.82 23.85
N GLU A 50 26.37 -0.40 23.39
CA GLU A 50 25.31 -1.39 23.33
C GLU A 50 25.83 -2.81 23.63
N ASN A 51 25.51 -3.32 24.82
CA ASN A 51 25.18 -4.73 24.92
C ASN A 51 23.82 -4.90 24.22
N GLN A 52 23.80 -4.91 22.89
CA GLN A 52 22.68 -5.46 22.15
C GLN A 52 22.75 -6.97 22.38
N SER A 53 22.29 -7.37 23.58
CA SER A 53 21.55 -8.62 23.74
C SER A 53 20.73 -8.78 22.47
N HIS A 54 20.87 -9.95 21.85
CA HIS A 54 20.15 -10.39 20.67
C HIS A 54 18.64 -10.30 20.95
N HIS A 55 18.09 -9.09 21.00
CA HIS A 55 16.67 -8.85 21.16
C HIS A 55 16.13 -9.22 19.79
N PRO A 56 15.38 -10.34 19.68
CA PRO A 56 14.84 -10.70 18.39
C PRO A 56 14.07 -9.50 17.88
N ARG A 57 14.24 -9.16 16.59
CA ARG A 57 13.40 -8.18 15.86
C ARG A 57 11.96 -8.72 15.78
N THR A 58 11.36 -8.98 16.91
CA THR A 58 10.03 -9.53 17.09
C THR A 58 9.36 -8.62 18.10
N ASP A 59 8.63 -7.63 17.59
CA ASP A 59 7.32 -7.26 18.17
C ASP A 59 6.58 -6.13 17.45
N ILE A 60 7.16 -5.44 16.46
CA ILE A 60 6.40 -4.37 15.75
C ILE A 60 5.28 -4.95 14.88
N ALA A 61 5.47 -6.12 14.28
CA ALA A 61 4.46 -6.77 13.44
C ALA A 61 3.48 -7.66 14.23
N ARG A 62 3.64 -7.79 15.55
CA ARG A 62 2.83 -8.70 16.37
C ARG A 62 1.40 -8.17 16.46
N GLY A 63 0.47 -8.85 15.79
CA GLY A 63 -0.94 -8.48 15.73
C GLY A 63 -1.47 -8.22 14.31
N TYR A 64 -0.60 -8.05 13.32
CA TYR A 64 -1.01 -7.98 11.91
C TYR A 64 -1.17 -9.38 11.31
N MET A 65 -2.14 -9.56 10.42
CA MET A 65 -2.37 -10.85 9.79
C MET A 65 -1.24 -11.22 8.82
N THR A 66 -0.78 -12.46 8.82
CA THR A 66 0.01 -12.99 7.71
C THR A 66 -0.84 -13.09 6.43
N ASN A 67 -0.21 -13.26 5.25
CA ASN A 67 -0.96 -13.44 4.00
C ASN A 67 -1.95 -14.62 4.06
N SER A 68 -1.59 -15.70 4.75
CA SER A 68 -2.46 -16.87 4.93
C SER A 68 -3.64 -16.58 5.86
N GLU A 69 -3.41 -15.79 6.92
CA GLU A 69 -4.49 -15.35 7.81
C GLU A 69 -5.43 -14.37 7.11
N LEU A 70 -4.88 -13.43 6.35
CA LEU A 70 -5.66 -12.48 5.55
C LEU A 70 -6.53 -13.21 4.53
N GLU A 71 -5.96 -14.17 3.78
CA GLU A 71 -6.73 -15.00 2.85
C GLU A 71 -7.87 -15.76 3.55
N ARG A 72 -7.60 -16.35 4.72
CA ARG A 72 -8.63 -17.03 5.52
C ARG A 72 -9.74 -16.06 5.93
N ALA A 73 -9.36 -14.85 6.36
CA ALA A 73 -10.30 -13.85 6.83
C ALA A 73 -11.17 -13.29 5.69
N VAL A 74 -10.60 -13.06 4.51
CA VAL A 74 -11.34 -12.67 3.29
C VAL A 74 -12.32 -13.76 2.87
N LYS A 75 -11.89 -15.03 2.87
CA LYS A 75 -12.78 -16.16 2.53
C LYS A 75 -13.92 -16.33 3.54
N GLU A 76 -13.64 -16.18 4.83
CA GLU A 76 -14.67 -16.24 5.86
C GLU A 76 -15.65 -15.06 5.77
N PHE A 77 -15.17 -13.86 5.46
CA PHE A 77 -16.03 -12.73 5.14
C PHE A 77 -16.97 -13.07 3.97
N GLY A 78 -16.43 -13.57 2.85
CA GLY A 78 -17.23 -13.94 1.68
C GLY A 78 -18.30 -14.99 2.00
N ARG A 79 -17.98 -15.94 2.89
CA ARG A 79 -18.93 -16.97 3.34
C ARG A 79 -20.05 -16.39 4.22
N ARG A 80 -19.72 -15.48 5.13
CA ARG A 80 -20.68 -14.86 6.05
C ARG A 80 -21.55 -13.80 5.38
N CYS A 81 -20.98 -13.06 4.45
CA CYS A 81 -21.58 -11.91 3.79
C CYS A 81 -21.96 -12.20 2.32
N SER A 82 -22.18 -13.47 1.98
CA SER A 82 -22.39 -13.94 0.59
C SER A 82 -23.62 -13.35 -0.11
N HIS A 83 -24.56 -12.78 0.65
CA HIS A 83 -25.78 -12.17 0.14
C HIS A 83 -25.58 -10.74 -0.38
N ILE A 84 -24.45 -10.11 -0.06
CA ILE A 84 -24.08 -8.75 -0.48
C ILE A 84 -22.64 -8.64 -0.96
N SER A 85 -21.94 -9.76 -1.09
CA SER A 85 -20.54 -9.71 -1.49
C SER A 85 -20.15 -10.85 -2.40
N ARG A 86 -19.09 -10.60 -3.17
CA ARG A 86 -18.45 -11.56 -4.04
C ARG A 86 -16.94 -11.44 -3.87
N ILE A 87 -16.29 -12.58 -3.61
CA ILE A 87 -14.83 -12.66 -3.51
C ILE A 87 -14.27 -13.22 -4.80
N TYR A 88 -13.27 -12.55 -5.35
CA TYR A 88 -12.52 -13.05 -6.49
C TYR A 88 -11.06 -12.61 -6.43
N SER A 89 -10.22 -13.25 -7.23
CA SER A 89 -8.84 -12.85 -7.42
C SER A 89 -8.70 -12.12 -8.76
N ILE A 90 -7.92 -11.05 -8.80
CA ILE A 90 -7.56 -10.35 -10.05
C ILE A 90 -6.22 -10.78 -10.63
N GLY A 91 -5.57 -11.76 -10.00
CA GLY A 91 -4.28 -12.30 -10.42
C GLY A 91 -3.44 -12.77 -9.24
N GLU A 92 -2.16 -12.92 -9.47
CA GLU A 92 -1.20 -13.33 -8.45
C GLU A 92 -0.03 -12.36 -8.39
N SER A 93 0.53 -12.19 -7.19
CA SER A 93 1.81 -11.51 -7.00
C SER A 93 2.96 -12.29 -7.63
N VAL A 94 4.13 -11.66 -7.72
CA VAL A 94 5.36 -12.31 -8.21
C VAL A 94 5.77 -13.56 -7.41
N ARG A 95 5.26 -13.73 -6.19
CA ARG A 95 5.49 -14.91 -5.33
C ARG A 95 4.32 -15.90 -5.32
N GLY A 96 3.34 -15.75 -6.21
CA GLY A 96 2.18 -16.65 -6.31
C GLY A 96 1.10 -16.43 -5.26
N PHE A 97 1.14 -15.34 -4.50
CA PHE A 97 0.02 -14.99 -3.60
C PHE A 97 -1.13 -14.37 -4.40
N PRO A 98 -2.37 -14.88 -4.28
CA PRO A 98 -3.53 -14.31 -4.94
C PRO A 98 -3.81 -12.87 -4.48
N LEU A 99 -4.22 -12.04 -5.43
CA LEU A 99 -4.63 -10.66 -5.21
C LEU A 99 -6.14 -10.61 -5.02
N TRP A 100 -6.58 -10.74 -3.78
CA TRP A 100 -7.99 -10.82 -3.42
C TRP A 100 -8.72 -9.48 -3.58
N VAL A 101 -9.98 -9.56 -4.03
CA VAL A 101 -10.92 -8.45 -4.06
C VAL A 101 -12.20 -8.88 -3.36
N ILE A 102 -12.68 -8.02 -2.46
CA ILE A 102 -14.02 -8.07 -1.88
C ILE A 102 -14.88 -7.05 -2.63
N GLU A 103 -15.80 -7.54 -3.45
CA GLU A 103 -16.88 -6.74 -4.03
C GLU A 103 -18.06 -6.75 -3.06
N ILE A 104 -18.63 -5.58 -2.76
CA ILE A 104 -19.82 -5.41 -1.91
C ILE A 104 -20.86 -4.57 -2.67
N SER A 105 -22.05 -5.13 -2.87
CA SER A 105 -23.18 -4.54 -3.61
C SER A 105 -24.48 -5.26 -3.23
N ASP A 106 -25.65 -4.70 -3.53
CA ASP A 106 -26.94 -5.41 -3.43
C ASP A 106 -27.09 -6.52 -4.49
N LYS A 107 -26.42 -6.41 -5.65
CA LYS A 107 -26.33 -7.47 -6.67
C LYS A 107 -24.88 -7.76 -7.08
N PRO A 108 -24.10 -8.43 -6.21
CA PRO A 108 -22.72 -8.76 -6.49
C PRO A 108 -22.56 -9.53 -7.81
N GLY A 109 -21.60 -9.11 -8.62
CA GLY A 109 -21.28 -9.67 -9.93
C GLY A 109 -22.14 -9.13 -11.08
N GLN A 110 -23.06 -8.21 -10.83
CA GLN A 110 -23.86 -7.54 -11.86
C GLN A 110 -23.40 -6.10 -12.03
N GLU A 111 -23.30 -5.66 -13.28
CA GLU A 111 -23.05 -4.25 -13.58
C GLU A 111 -24.36 -3.49 -13.48
N GLU A 112 -24.39 -2.51 -12.58
CA GLU A 112 -25.56 -1.69 -12.30
C GLU A 112 -25.27 -0.23 -12.63
N PRO A 113 -26.29 0.61 -12.92
CA PRO A 113 -26.11 2.04 -13.13
C PRO A 113 -25.86 2.78 -11.81
N GLU A 114 -24.97 2.24 -10.98
CA GLU A 114 -24.53 2.77 -9.70
C GLU A 114 -23.06 3.21 -9.80
N PRO A 115 -22.67 4.28 -9.10
CA PRO A 115 -21.26 4.62 -8.99
C PRO A 115 -20.46 3.48 -8.36
N ALA A 116 -19.34 3.13 -9.00
CA ALA A 116 -18.37 2.19 -8.45
C ALA A 116 -17.24 2.93 -7.73
N PHE A 117 -16.87 2.44 -6.56
CA PHE A 117 -15.76 2.97 -5.77
C PHE A 117 -14.79 1.83 -5.38
N LYS A 118 -13.49 2.12 -5.35
CA LYS A 118 -12.48 1.15 -4.91
C LYS A 118 -11.55 1.72 -3.85
N PHE A 119 -11.28 0.92 -2.83
CA PHE A 119 -10.19 1.11 -1.89
C PHE A 119 -9.11 0.05 -2.12
N ILE A 120 -7.85 0.49 -2.14
CA ILE A 120 -6.69 -0.38 -2.32
C ILE A 120 -5.72 -0.09 -1.18
N GLY A 121 -5.35 -1.13 -0.43
CA GLY A 121 -4.44 -1.06 0.71
C GLY A 121 -3.16 -1.88 0.48
N ASN A 122 -2.16 -1.65 1.34
CA ASN A 122 -0.92 -2.44 1.40
C ASN A 122 -0.19 -2.59 0.06
N VAL A 123 -0.17 -1.53 -0.76
CA VAL A 123 0.61 -1.46 -2.01
C VAL A 123 2.10 -1.58 -1.71
N HIS A 124 2.58 -0.92 -0.66
CA HIS A 124 3.89 -1.15 -0.07
C HIS A 124 3.79 -2.27 0.98
N GLY A 125 4.68 -3.25 0.90
CA GLY A 125 4.62 -4.46 1.73
C GLY A 125 4.93 -4.24 3.22
N ASP A 126 5.61 -3.15 3.55
CA ASP A 126 5.95 -2.71 4.91
C ASP A 126 4.89 -1.79 5.54
N GLU A 127 3.78 -1.53 4.83
CA GLU A 127 2.64 -0.72 5.29
C GLU A 127 1.37 -1.59 5.50
N PRO A 128 1.35 -2.53 6.46
CA PRO A 128 0.27 -3.53 6.58
C PRO A 128 -1.05 -2.95 7.08
N VAL A 129 -1.05 -1.75 7.68
CA VAL A 129 -2.25 -1.15 8.30
C VAL A 129 -3.42 -1.03 7.32
N GLY A 130 -3.14 -0.70 6.06
CA GLY A 130 -4.17 -0.51 5.03
C GLY A 130 -5.06 -1.74 4.86
N ARG A 131 -4.48 -2.93 4.70
CA ARG A 131 -5.26 -4.16 4.45
C ARG A 131 -6.13 -4.58 5.65
N GLU A 132 -5.68 -4.29 6.87
CA GLU A 132 -6.43 -4.57 8.09
C GLU A 132 -7.66 -3.66 8.17
N LEU A 133 -7.46 -2.34 7.97
CA LEU A 133 -8.55 -1.36 7.96
C LEU A 133 -9.59 -1.66 6.90
N LEU A 134 -9.14 -2.11 5.74
CA LEU A 134 -9.98 -2.51 4.62
C LEU A 134 -10.85 -3.73 4.94
N LEU A 135 -10.29 -4.76 5.57
CA LEU A 135 -11.09 -5.89 6.05
C LEU A 135 -12.05 -5.48 7.18
N LEU A 136 -11.62 -4.62 8.10
CA LEU A 136 -12.47 -4.08 9.16
C LEU A 136 -13.65 -3.28 8.59
N LEU A 137 -13.41 -2.45 7.57
CA LEU A 137 -14.45 -1.71 6.87
C LEU A 137 -15.44 -2.66 6.20
N ALA A 138 -14.96 -3.68 5.49
CA ALA A 138 -15.82 -4.69 4.88
C ALA A 138 -16.71 -5.38 5.93
N ASN A 139 -16.13 -5.81 7.05
CA ASN A 139 -16.88 -6.39 8.17
C ASN A 139 -17.94 -5.45 8.72
N TRP A 140 -17.58 -4.19 8.96
CA TRP A 140 -18.50 -3.19 9.46
C TRP A 140 -19.67 -2.94 8.51
N ILE A 141 -19.41 -2.84 7.20
CA ILE A 141 -20.46 -2.72 6.17
C ILE A 141 -21.39 -3.93 6.22
N CYS A 142 -20.86 -5.14 6.29
CA CYS A 142 -21.68 -6.35 6.34
C CYS A 142 -22.53 -6.45 7.62
N ASP A 143 -21.96 -6.10 8.77
CA ASP A 143 -22.67 -6.19 10.05
C ASP A 143 -23.75 -5.10 10.19
N ASN A 144 -23.63 -3.99 9.48
CA ASN A 144 -24.56 -2.87 9.54
C ASN A 144 -25.47 -2.76 8.32
N TYR A 145 -25.33 -3.65 7.34
CA TYR A 145 -26.18 -3.68 6.17
C TYR A 145 -27.66 -3.83 6.57
N LYS A 146 -28.51 -2.92 6.06
CA LYS A 146 -29.94 -2.73 6.41
C LYS A 146 -30.24 -2.31 7.84
N ARG A 147 -29.22 -2.09 8.68
CA ARG A 147 -29.38 -1.60 10.06
C ARG A 147 -29.04 -0.13 10.17
N ASP A 148 -27.96 0.29 9.52
CA ASP A 148 -27.50 1.66 9.51
C ASP A 148 -27.87 2.35 8.17
N PRO A 149 -28.62 3.46 8.19
CA PRO A 149 -28.96 4.20 6.98
C PRO A 149 -27.78 4.86 6.27
N LEU A 150 -26.58 4.91 6.88
CA LEU A 150 -25.36 5.38 6.21
C LEU A 150 -24.76 4.33 5.28
N VAL A 151 -25.12 3.06 5.45
CA VAL A 151 -24.70 1.96 4.58
C VAL A 151 -25.67 1.88 3.40
N PHE A 152 -25.55 2.83 2.48
CA PHE A 152 -26.21 2.79 1.16
C PHE A 152 -25.27 2.17 0.12
N PHE A 153 -25.85 1.43 -0.83
CA PHE A 153 -25.05 0.80 -1.87
C PHE A 153 -24.55 1.80 -2.89
N TYR A 154 -23.24 1.87 -2.93
CA TYR A 154 -22.43 2.01 -4.12
C TYR A 154 -21.74 0.66 -4.33
N SER A 155 -21.32 0.32 -5.54
CA SER A 155 -20.49 -0.88 -5.74
C SER A 155 -19.11 -0.64 -5.14
N PHE A 156 -18.80 -1.29 -4.01
CA PHE A 156 -17.53 -1.13 -3.30
C PHE A 156 -16.58 -2.29 -3.60
N TYR A 157 -15.33 -1.95 -3.93
CA TYR A 157 -14.26 -2.92 -4.15
C TYR A 157 -13.13 -2.69 -3.16
N CYS A 158 -12.76 -3.74 -2.42
CA CYS A 158 -11.74 -3.68 -1.39
C CYS A 158 -10.61 -4.66 -1.73
N MET A 159 -9.37 -4.15 -1.80
CA MET A 159 -8.16 -4.90 -2.20
C MET A 159 -7.03 -4.73 -1.20
#